data_AF-A0A085FKH3-F1
#
_entry.id   AF-A0A085FKH3-F1
#
_cell.length_a   1.000
_cell.length_b   1.000
_cell.length_c   1.000
_cell.angle_alpha   90.00
_cell.angle_beta   90.00
_cell.angle_gamma   90.00
#
_symmetry.space_group_name_H-M   'P 1'
#
loop_
_entity.id
_entity.type
_entity.pdbx_description
1 polymer ?
#
loop_
_entity_poly.entity_id
_entity_poly.type
_entity_poly.pdbx_seq_one_letter_code
_entity_poly.pdbx_strand_id
1 'polypeptide(L)'
;MVDKNTRASSLRVCLAALVAAGVFGNAQAAAPDTTRVIVAFKPGAAAKVKSVVAASKGSVKHDIFGMNAMAIEVPAVALKGLENNPNVEYIEEDVIRKPFALTSPSTGTPYASGQLVPYGIKQVQADLLSDASAANRKVCIIDSGYDRNHEDLSANPVTGEYDAGTGWWYTDENSHGTHVAGTIAAINNAGTGVVGVAANKQLKLHIVKVFGANGWAYSSTLASAANKCGAAGANVISMSLGGGRKSTTEQKAFDSLYSKGVLSLAAAGNDGNTVVSYPAGYSSVVMVGAVDENKQWATFSQYNSSVELAGPGVSVLSTVPMGTGQEAVLTVGSSTYAPGAMEGSPVKTATAPLADFGIGDKVNTAVSGKVCLIQRGTVDFAVKVSNCQNSGGVGAVVYNNVAGAFGGTLGTTVTSIPSVTATDLDGAAMKQQLGQSATVGIRASNYAYFDGTSMATPHVSAVAALVWSYFPTCTAAQMRASLTKSALDLGTAGRDTKYGFGLVQAKAARDRIASLGCGN
;
A
#
# COMPACT_ATOMS: atom_id res chain seq x y z
N MET A 1 -82.52 8.41 59.27
CA MET A 1 -81.74 7.34 59.92
C MET A 1 -80.86 6.69 58.86
N VAL A 2 -79.61 6.40 59.23
CA VAL A 2 -78.56 5.64 58.50
C VAL A 2 -77.81 6.36 57.35
N ASP A 3 -76.69 6.97 57.77
CA ASP A 3 -75.29 6.59 57.48
C ASP A 3 -74.65 6.63 56.06
N LYS A 4 -73.48 7.32 56.08
CA LYS A 4 -72.15 7.01 55.48
C LYS A 4 -71.73 7.43 54.05
N ASN A 5 -70.56 8.08 54.10
CA ASN A 5 -69.36 7.98 53.25
C ASN A 5 -69.21 8.81 51.95
N THR A 6 -68.45 9.90 52.11
CA THR A 6 -67.20 10.29 51.39
C THR A 6 -67.06 10.10 49.87
N ARG A 7 -66.97 11.23 49.12
CA ARG A 7 -65.74 11.77 48.49
C ARG A 7 -66.01 12.99 47.57
N ALA A 8 -64.96 13.82 47.40
CA ALA A 8 -64.68 14.84 46.35
C ALA A 8 -65.43 16.20 46.48
N SER A 9 -64.89 17.39 46.13
CA SER A 9 -63.86 17.78 45.13
C SER A 9 -63.40 19.25 45.31
N SER A 10 -62.26 19.61 44.67
CA SER A 10 -61.81 20.95 44.17
C SER A 10 -61.51 22.07 45.20
N LEU A 11 -60.64 23.08 45.03
CA LEU A 11 -60.10 23.84 43.88
C LEU A 11 -58.78 24.59 44.26
N ARG A 12 -58.05 25.06 43.23
CA ARG A 12 -56.72 25.70 43.13
C ARG A 12 -56.47 27.01 43.91
N VAL A 13 -55.21 27.30 44.30
CA VAL A 13 -54.51 28.61 44.13
C VAL A 13 -52.98 28.40 44.05
N CYS A 14 -52.32 29.04 43.08
CA CYS A 14 -50.87 29.10 42.91
C CYS A 14 -50.22 30.13 43.85
N LEU A 15 -49.06 29.81 44.44
CA LEU A 15 -48.06 30.81 44.81
C LEU A 15 -46.66 30.21 44.68
N ALA A 16 -45.84 30.88 43.87
CA ALA A 16 -44.47 30.49 43.54
C ALA A 16 -43.52 30.72 44.71
N ALA A 17 -42.68 29.73 45.02
CA ALA A 17 -41.50 29.88 45.86
C ALA A 17 -40.28 29.34 45.09
N LEU A 18 -39.24 30.17 45.00
CA LEU A 18 -37.99 29.90 44.29
C LEU A 18 -37.37 28.57 44.76
N VAL A 19 -37.22 27.63 43.85
CA VAL A 19 -36.29 26.51 44.01
C VAL A 19 -34.96 26.95 43.39
N ALA A 20 -33.96 27.20 44.23
CA ALA A 20 -32.58 27.28 43.80
C ALA A 20 -32.17 25.88 43.31
N ALA A 21 -32.34 25.64 42.00
CA ALA A 21 -31.79 24.46 41.35
C ALA A 21 -30.27 24.62 41.33
N GLY A 22 -29.59 23.99 42.28
CA GLY A 22 -28.16 23.76 42.21
C GLY A 22 -27.87 22.98 40.93
N VAL A 23 -27.33 23.67 39.93
CA VAL A 23 -26.73 23.03 38.76
C VAL A 23 -25.45 22.35 39.27
N PHE A 24 -25.58 21.10 39.73
CA PHE A 24 -24.44 20.20 39.79
C PHE A 24 -24.02 19.91 38.35
N GLY A 25 -23.21 20.80 37.80
CA GLY A 25 -22.45 20.48 36.61
C GLY A 25 -21.56 19.30 36.96
N ASN A 26 -21.87 18.12 36.42
CA ASN A 26 -20.91 17.04 36.35
C ASN A 26 -19.73 17.55 35.53
N ALA A 27 -18.71 18.05 36.21
CA ALA A 27 -17.41 18.28 35.61
C ALA A 27 -16.88 16.90 35.21
N GLN A 28 -17.14 16.50 33.97
CA GLN A 28 -16.52 15.33 33.39
C GLN A 28 -15.02 15.63 33.37
N ALA A 29 -14.26 15.00 34.26
CA ALA A 29 -12.82 15.16 34.32
C ALA A 29 -12.26 14.95 32.92
N ALA A 30 -11.53 15.93 32.40
CA ALA A 30 -10.84 15.80 31.13
C ALA A 30 -10.04 14.50 31.15
N ALA A 31 -10.13 13.71 30.06
CA ALA A 31 -9.35 12.50 29.95
C ALA A 31 -7.88 12.84 30.24
N PRO A 32 -7.17 12.05 31.07
CA PRO A 32 -5.79 12.34 31.38
C PRO A 32 -4.99 12.42 30.07
N ASP A 33 -4.13 13.42 29.96
CA ASP A 33 -3.19 13.55 28.84
C ASP A 33 -2.26 12.34 28.86
N THR A 34 -2.51 11.38 27.97
CA THR A 34 -1.75 10.14 27.85
C THR A 34 -0.87 10.18 26.62
N THR A 35 0.22 9.42 26.69
CA THR A 35 1.17 9.26 25.60
C THR A 35 1.50 7.79 25.40
N ARG A 36 1.68 7.41 24.14
CA ARG A 36 2.04 6.06 23.74
C ARG A 36 3.52 5.98 23.42
N VAL A 37 4.21 5.07 24.11
CA VAL A 37 5.66 4.88 24.01
C VAL A 37 6.00 3.40 23.98
N ILE A 38 7.17 3.07 23.43
CA ILE A 38 7.82 1.78 23.62
C ILE A 38 8.71 1.88 24.85
N VAL A 39 8.55 0.95 25.80
CA VAL A 39 9.47 0.76 26.91
C VAL A 39 10.28 -0.52 26.68
N ALA A 40 11.59 -0.37 26.55
CA ALA A 40 12.52 -1.49 26.57
C ALA A 40 13.04 -1.71 27.98
N PHE A 41 13.24 -2.97 28.34
CA PHE A 41 13.55 -3.35 29.71
C PHE A 41 14.58 -4.46 29.76
N LYS A 42 15.24 -4.58 30.91
CA LYS A 42 16.27 -5.58 31.13
C LYS A 42 15.68 -7.00 31.04
N PRO A 43 16.46 -8.00 30.58
CA PRO A 43 16.02 -9.39 30.56
C PRO A 43 15.43 -9.84 31.92
N GLY A 44 14.28 -10.51 31.87
CA GLY A 44 13.57 -10.97 33.07
C GLY A 44 12.78 -9.90 33.83
N ALA A 45 12.80 -8.64 33.40
CA ALA A 45 12.13 -7.55 34.12
C ALA A 45 10.70 -7.22 33.65
N ALA A 46 10.18 -7.94 32.64
CA ALA A 46 8.87 -7.68 32.03
C ALA A 46 7.74 -7.53 33.07
N ALA A 47 7.60 -8.49 33.99
CA ALA A 47 6.54 -8.46 35.00
C ALA A 47 6.64 -7.25 35.94
N LYS A 48 7.87 -6.85 36.31
CA LYS A 48 8.12 -5.67 37.15
C LYS A 48 7.72 -4.40 36.42
N VAL A 49 8.09 -4.28 35.15
CA VAL A 49 7.73 -3.10 34.34
C VAL A 49 6.22 -3.04 34.11
N LYS A 50 5.54 -4.16 33.81
CA LYS A 50 4.07 -4.20 33.70
C LYS A 50 3.38 -3.75 34.99
N SER A 51 3.88 -4.16 36.15
CA SER A 51 3.36 -3.72 37.45
C SER A 51 3.51 -2.22 37.65
N VAL A 52 4.66 -1.62 37.28
CA VAL A 52 4.90 -0.18 37.39
C VAL A 52 4.01 0.60 36.42
N VAL A 53 3.80 0.11 35.20
CA VAL A 53 2.87 0.70 34.21
C VAL A 53 1.46 0.72 34.77
N ALA A 54 0.97 -0.40 35.32
CA ALA A 54 -0.35 -0.47 35.94
C ALA A 54 -0.48 0.45 37.16
N ALA A 55 0.54 0.49 38.04
CA ALA A 55 0.57 1.39 39.19
C ALA A 55 0.55 2.88 38.79
N SER A 56 1.10 3.19 37.62
CA SER A 56 1.07 4.52 37.01
C SER A 56 -0.24 4.83 36.28
N LYS A 57 -1.28 3.99 36.44
CA LYS A 57 -2.57 4.06 35.72
C LYS A 57 -2.41 3.96 34.19
N GLY A 58 -1.34 3.30 33.74
CA GLY A 58 -1.11 3.01 32.33
C GLY A 58 -1.65 1.65 31.92
N SER A 59 -1.56 1.37 30.62
CA SER A 59 -1.92 0.09 30.02
C SER A 59 -0.85 -0.39 29.06
N VAL A 60 -0.65 -1.71 29.00
CA VAL A 60 0.14 -2.33 27.94
C VAL A 60 -0.74 -2.42 26.70
N LYS A 61 -0.24 -1.92 25.57
CA LYS A 61 -0.95 -1.95 24.29
C LYS A 61 -0.43 -3.04 23.36
N HIS A 62 0.85 -3.38 23.45
CA HIS A 62 1.46 -4.42 22.61
C HIS A 62 2.73 -4.97 23.26
N ASP A 63 2.79 -6.28 23.51
CA ASP A 63 4.07 -6.94 23.81
C ASP A 63 4.83 -7.17 22.49
N ILE A 64 6.09 -6.72 22.39
CA ILE A 64 6.86 -6.83 21.15
C ILE A 64 7.47 -8.23 21.08
N PHE A 65 6.97 -9.06 20.18
CA PHE A 65 7.41 -10.45 20.03
C PHE A 65 8.92 -10.53 19.78
N GLY A 66 9.60 -11.43 20.50
CA GLY A 66 11.05 -11.66 20.35
C GLY A 66 11.95 -10.59 20.98
N MET A 67 11.40 -9.64 21.74
CA MET A 67 12.17 -8.55 22.36
C MET A 67 11.79 -8.33 23.81
N ASN A 68 12.72 -7.83 24.62
CA ASN A 68 12.44 -7.30 25.96
C ASN A 68 11.90 -5.87 25.86
N ALA A 69 10.79 -5.70 25.15
CA ALA A 69 10.16 -4.40 24.95
C ALA A 69 8.63 -4.54 24.80
N MET A 70 7.90 -3.49 25.15
CA MET A 70 6.45 -3.41 24.96
C MET A 70 6.00 -1.98 24.68
N ALA A 71 4.97 -1.81 23.87
CA ALA A 71 4.27 -0.55 23.74
C ALA A 71 3.28 -0.38 24.90
N ILE A 72 3.30 0.79 25.51
CA ILE A 72 2.46 1.18 26.64
C ILE A 72 1.79 2.52 26.34
N GLU A 73 0.68 2.77 27.01
CA GLU A 73 0.06 4.08 27.08
C GLU A 73 -0.05 4.47 28.56
N VAL A 74 0.52 5.62 28.89
CA VAL A 74 0.63 6.11 30.28
C VAL A 74 0.29 7.61 30.32
N PRO A 75 -0.15 8.15 31.48
CA PRO A 75 -0.21 9.59 31.66
C PRO A 75 1.17 10.23 31.38
N ALA A 76 1.23 11.34 30.64
CA ALA A 76 2.48 11.96 30.23
C ALA A 76 3.41 12.27 31.43
N VAL A 77 2.81 12.66 32.55
CA VAL A 77 3.51 12.94 33.82
C VAL A 77 4.21 11.70 34.43
N ALA A 78 3.80 10.49 34.06
CA ALA A 78 4.38 9.24 34.58
C ALA A 78 5.64 8.80 33.83
N LEU A 79 5.92 9.35 32.64
CA LEU A 79 7.07 8.95 31.81
C LEU A 79 8.39 9.09 32.56
N LYS A 80 8.62 10.23 33.21
CA LYS A 80 9.86 10.49 33.96
C LYS A 80 10.08 9.47 35.09
N GLY A 81 9.00 8.97 35.70
CA GLY A 81 9.09 7.92 36.71
C GLY A 81 9.52 6.57 36.13
N LEU A 82 9.01 6.24 34.94
CA LEU A 82 9.39 5.03 34.21
C LEU A 82 10.83 5.09 33.69
N GLU A 83 11.28 6.25 33.18
CA GLU A 83 12.65 6.47 32.71
C GLU A 83 13.70 6.24 33.82
N ASN A 84 13.37 6.62 35.06
CA ASN A 84 14.26 6.44 36.21
C ASN A 84 14.19 5.02 36.81
N ASN A 85 13.36 4.13 36.28
CA ASN A 85 13.23 2.77 36.81
C ASN A 85 14.47 1.94 36.47
N PRO A 86 15.14 1.28 37.44
CA PRO A 86 16.36 0.53 37.18
C PRO A 86 16.17 -0.71 36.29
N ASN A 87 14.92 -1.12 36.02
CA ASN A 87 14.58 -2.20 35.11
C ASN A 87 14.34 -1.74 33.66
N VAL A 88 14.18 -0.44 33.42
CA VAL A 88 13.98 0.16 32.10
C VAL A 88 15.34 0.48 31.49
N GLU A 89 15.52 0.13 30.21
CA GLU A 89 16.73 0.45 29.44
C GLU A 89 16.57 1.77 28.69
N TYR A 90 15.44 1.92 28.00
CA TYR A 90 15.07 3.15 27.32
C TYR A 90 13.56 3.22 27.12
N ILE A 91 13.08 4.44 26.92
CA ILE A 91 11.74 4.74 26.44
C ILE A 91 11.88 5.53 25.15
N GLU A 92 11.09 5.18 24.15
CA GLU A 92 11.02 5.93 22.91
C GLU A 92 9.57 6.05 22.43
N GLU A 93 9.31 7.00 21.53
CA GLU A 93 8.00 7.13 20.93
C GLU A 93 7.65 5.94 20.04
N ASP A 94 6.40 5.47 20.12
CA ASP A 94 5.89 4.45 19.21
C ASP A 94 5.37 5.12 17.93
N VAL A 95 6.26 5.28 16.96
CA VAL A 95 5.99 6.06 15.74
C VAL A 95 5.11 5.30 14.74
N ILE A 96 4.45 6.03 13.83
CA ILE A 96 3.54 5.46 12.83
C ILE A 96 4.28 5.01 11.57
N ARG A 97 3.78 3.94 10.96
CA ARG A 97 4.13 3.39 9.65
C ARG A 97 2.88 3.34 8.77
N LYS A 98 3.06 3.55 7.46
CA LYS A 98 2.01 3.55 6.45
C LYS A 98 2.46 2.79 5.20
N PRO A 99 1.55 2.21 4.41
CA PRO A 99 1.90 1.70 3.08
C PRO A 99 2.38 2.85 2.18
N PHE A 100 3.33 2.58 1.29
CA PHE A 100 3.85 3.54 0.31
C PHE A 100 3.33 3.25 -1.10
N ALA A 101 2.01 3.23 -1.26
CA ALA A 101 1.38 3.23 -2.58
C ALA A 101 0.71 4.57 -2.87
N LEU A 102 0.77 4.95 -4.14
CA LEU A 102 -0.08 5.97 -4.71
C LEU A 102 -1.12 5.23 -5.55
N THR A 103 -2.40 5.42 -5.23
CA THR A 103 -3.49 5.02 -6.12
C THR A 103 -3.55 6.05 -7.24
N SER A 104 -2.62 5.99 -8.19
CA SER A 104 -2.72 6.78 -9.41
C SER A 104 -3.34 5.93 -10.53
N PRO A 105 -4.19 6.53 -11.37
CA PRO A 105 -4.67 5.92 -12.59
C PRO A 105 -3.49 5.54 -13.48
N SER A 106 -3.33 4.24 -13.72
CA SER A 106 -2.46 3.78 -14.79
C SER A 106 -3.04 4.11 -16.14
N THR A 107 -2.16 4.54 -17.03
CA THR A 107 -2.43 4.69 -18.47
C THR A 107 -1.84 3.53 -19.27
N GLY A 108 -1.47 2.44 -18.59
CA GLY A 108 -1.04 1.22 -19.23
C GLY A 108 -2.16 0.67 -20.11
N THR A 109 -1.79 0.11 -21.25
CA THR A 109 -2.74 -0.54 -22.16
C THR A 109 -3.54 -1.61 -21.40
N PRO A 110 -4.89 -1.59 -21.44
CA PRO A 110 -5.69 -2.72 -21.02
C PRO A 110 -5.26 -3.91 -21.87
N TYR A 111 -4.62 -4.89 -21.25
CA TYR A 111 -4.21 -6.07 -21.98
C TYR A 111 -5.40 -7.03 -22.04
N ALA A 112 -5.95 -7.24 -23.23
CA ALA A 112 -7.05 -8.16 -23.46
C ALA A 112 -6.59 -9.60 -23.74
N SER A 113 -7.35 -10.54 -23.16
CA SER A 113 -7.45 -12.01 -23.32
C SER A 113 -6.17 -12.84 -23.29
N GLY A 114 -5.89 -13.38 -22.12
CA GLY A 114 -4.80 -14.28 -21.80
C GLY A 114 -4.25 -13.97 -20.42
N GLN A 115 -3.27 -14.74 -19.97
CA GLN A 115 -2.50 -14.40 -18.79
C GLN A 115 -1.45 -13.39 -19.20
N LEU A 116 -1.36 -12.31 -18.45
CA LEU A 116 -0.51 -11.18 -18.74
C LEU A 116 0.83 -11.33 -18.04
N VAL A 117 1.88 -10.87 -18.69
CA VAL A 117 3.20 -10.71 -18.07
C VAL A 117 3.42 -9.22 -17.87
N PRO A 118 3.21 -8.69 -16.65
CA PRO A 118 3.49 -7.28 -16.37
C PRO A 118 4.92 -6.91 -16.79
N TYR A 119 5.11 -5.71 -17.33
CA TYR A 119 6.40 -5.30 -17.91
C TYR A 119 7.57 -5.51 -16.93
N GLY A 120 7.31 -5.27 -15.64
CA GLY A 120 8.28 -5.39 -14.57
C GLY A 120 8.91 -6.77 -14.46
N ILE A 121 8.17 -7.84 -14.77
CA ILE A 121 8.68 -9.23 -14.75
C ILE A 121 9.83 -9.39 -15.75
N LYS A 122 9.66 -8.87 -16.97
CA LYS A 122 10.71 -8.89 -18.01
C LYS A 122 11.83 -7.92 -17.70
N GLN A 123 11.48 -6.74 -17.17
CA GLN A 123 12.43 -5.67 -16.87
C GLN A 123 13.46 -6.10 -15.81
N VAL A 124 13.07 -6.97 -14.88
CA VAL A 124 13.96 -7.58 -13.87
C VAL A 124 14.52 -8.96 -14.29
N GLN A 125 14.33 -9.38 -15.54
CA GLN A 125 14.80 -10.67 -16.09
C GLN A 125 14.26 -11.91 -15.36
N ALA A 126 13.11 -11.83 -14.69
CA ALA A 126 12.55 -12.98 -13.98
C ALA A 126 12.06 -14.07 -14.94
N ASP A 127 11.55 -13.69 -16.11
CA ASP A 127 11.10 -14.58 -17.18
C ASP A 127 12.23 -15.39 -17.84
N LEU A 128 13.49 -15.03 -17.59
CA LEU A 128 14.67 -15.73 -18.09
C LEU A 128 15.14 -16.85 -17.13
N LEU A 129 14.47 -17.05 -16.01
CA LEU A 129 14.80 -18.05 -15.00
C LEU A 129 13.61 -18.94 -14.66
N SER A 130 13.88 -20.21 -14.36
CA SER A 130 12.90 -21.08 -13.73
C SER A 130 12.84 -20.79 -12.22
N ASP A 131 11.68 -20.94 -11.60
CA ASP A 131 11.49 -20.92 -10.14
C ASP A 131 11.34 -22.34 -9.54
N ALA A 132 11.71 -23.39 -10.29
CA ALA A 132 11.57 -24.78 -9.84
C ALA A 132 12.27 -25.08 -8.50
N SER A 133 13.34 -24.34 -8.18
CA SER A 133 14.07 -24.48 -6.90
C SER A 133 13.51 -23.61 -5.77
N ALA A 134 12.55 -22.73 -6.04
CA ALA A 134 12.06 -21.72 -5.09
C ALA A 134 11.35 -22.32 -3.85
N ALA A 135 10.98 -23.60 -3.88
CA ALA A 135 10.45 -24.33 -2.73
C ALA A 135 11.40 -24.39 -1.52
N ASN A 136 12.70 -24.15 -1.73
CA ASN A 136 13.70 -24.04 -0.67
C ASN A 136 13.81 -22.63 -0.04
N ARG A 137 13.02 -21.67 -0.51
CA ARG A 137 12.96 -20.29 0.01
C ARG A 137 11.59 -19.93 0.55
N LYS A 138 11.57 -18.96 1.46
CA LYS A 138 10.36 -18.33 1.98
C LYS A 138 10.49 -16.80 1.98
N VAL A 139 9.48 -16.13 1.41
CA VAL A 139 9.30 -14.67 1.51
C VAL A 139 8.20 -14.39 2.53
N CYS A 140 8.52 -13.56 3.53
CA CYS A 140 7.51 -12.97 4.41
C CYS A 140 7.06 -11.61 3.87
N ILE A 141 5.75 -11.40 3.77
CA ILE A 141 5.14 -10.14 3.35
C ILE A 141 4.52 -9.50 4.59
N ILE A 142 5.04 -8.32 4.98
CA ILE A 142 4.49 -7.53 6.08
C ILE A 142 3.68 -6.38 5.46
N ASP A 143 2.35 -6.51 5.43
CA ASP A 143 1.48 -5.61 4.66
C ASP A 143 0.02 -5.61 5.16
N SER A 144 -0.97 -5.29 4.31
CA SER A 144 -2.40 -5.22 4.64
C SER A 144 -3.17 -6.53 4.56
N GLY A 145 -2.48 -7.63 4.24
CA GLY A 145 -3.08 -8.96 4.14
C GLY A 145 -2.89 -9.59 2.76
N TYR A 146 -3.68 -10.61 2.47
CA TYR A 146 -3.61 -11.40 1.26
C TYR A 146 -4.99 -11.99 0.95
N ASP A 147 -5.61 -11.65 -0.17
CA ASP A 147 -6.85 -12.34 -0.57
C ASP A 147 -6.54 -13.77 -1.04
N ARG A 148 -6.75 -14.75 -0.14
CA ARG A 148 -6.51 -16.17 -0.45
C ARG A 148 -7.48 -16.73 -1.48
N ASN A 149 -8.63 -16.11 -1.68
CA ASN A 149 -9.63 -16.62 -2.61
C ASN A 149 -9.39 -16.14 -4.05
N HIS A 150 -8.45 -15.21 -4.25
CA HIS A 150 -8.13 -14.72 -5.58
C HIS A 150 -7.56 -15.84 -6.46
N GLU A 151 -8.08 -15.96 -7.68
CA GLU A 151 -7.74 -17.00 -8.65
C GLU A 151 -6.25 -17.12 -8.98
N ASP A 152 -5.51 -16.01 -8.92
CA ASP A 152 -4.07 -15.94 -9.18
C ASP A 152 -3.20 -16.19 -7.96
N LEU A 153 -3.81 -16.39 -6.79
CA LEU A 153 -3.10 -16.47 -5.50
C LEU A 153 -3.46 -17.73 -4.70
N SER A 154 -4.65 -18.28 -4.90
CA SER A 154 -5.23 -19.33 -4.06
C SER A 154 -4.40 -20.62 -3.94
N ALA A 155 -3.64 -20.97 -4.98
CA ALA A 155 -2.85 -22.20 -5.01
C ALA A 155 -1.37 -22.04 -4.61
N ASN A 156 -0.96 -20.86 -4.13
CA ASN A 156 0.39 -20.67 -3.61
C ASN A 156 0.57 -21.36 -2.23
N PRO A 157 1.78 -21.86 -1.91
CA PRO A 157 2.09 -22.33 -0.57
C PRO A 157 2.24 -21.15 0.39
N VAL A 158 1.14 -20.74 1.01
CA VAL A 158 1.07 -19.54 1.86
C VAL A 158 0.62 -19.88 3.29
N THR A 159 1.26 -19.24 4.27
CA THR A 159 0.93 -19.33 5.70
C THR A 159 0.83 -17.93 6.31
N GLY A 160 0.36 -17.84 7.55
CA GLY A 160 0.23 -16.60 8.30
C GLY A 160 -0.54 -16.84 9.60
N GLU A 161 -0.67 -15.82 10.43
CA GLU A 161 -1.30 -15.92 11.75
C GLU A 161 -2.40 -14.87 11.93
N TYR A 162 -3.34 -15.14 12.85
CA TYR A 162 -4.31 -14.15 13.30
C TYR A 162 -3.62 -13.09 14.15
N ASP A 163 -3.99 -11.83 13.97
CA ASP A 163 -3.61 -10.74 14.86
C ASP A 163 -4.86 -10.06 15.43
N ALA A 164 -4.84 -9.75 16.73
CA ALA A 164 -5.99 -9.16 17.39
C ALA A 164 -6.32 -7.73 16.91
N GLY A 165 -5.35 -7.02 16.35
CA GLY A 165 -5.51 -5.65 15.84
C GLY A 165 -5.97 -5.59 14.39
N THR A 166 -5.60 -6.56 13.56
CA THR A 166 -5.83 -6.52 12.10
C THR A 166 -6.60 -7.73 11.55
N GLY A 167 -6.91 -8.72 12.39
CA GLY A 167 -7.69 -9.89 12.04
C GLY A 167 -6.89 -10.99 11.36
N TRP A 168 -7.55 -11.72 10.46
CA TRP A 168 -6.93 -12.82 9.73
C TRP A 168 -6.06 -12.31 8.58
N TRP A 169 -4.87 -12.90 8.44
CA TRP A 169 -3.92 -12.55 7.37
C TRP A 169 -4.44 -12.79 5.95
N TYR A 170 -5.41 -13.69 5.79
CA TYR A 170 -5.98 -14.08 4.49
C TYR A 170 -7.15 -13.19 4.04
N THR A 171 -7.36 -12.06 4.72
CA THR A 171 -8.25 -10.98 4.27
C THR A 171 -7.44 -9.72 4.10
N ASP A 172 -7.82 -8.89 3.13
CA ASP A 172 -7.18 -7.63 2.84
C ASP A 172 -8.24 -6.57 2.53
N GLU A 173 -8.43 -5.62 3.44
CA GLU A 173 -9.40 -4.54 3.31
C GLU A 173 -8.78 -3.26 2.70
N ASN A 174 -7.51 -3.30 2.28
CA ASN A 174 -6.79 -2.17 1.67
C ASN A 174 -6.33 -2.46 0.24
N SER A 175 -6.37 -3.72 -0.20
CA SER A 175 -5.92 -4.22 -1.50
C SER A 175 -4.40 -4.18 -1.75
N HIS A 176 -3.66 -3.42 -0.96
CA HIS A 176 -2.22 -3.19 -1.13
C HIS A 176 -1.38 -4.48 -0.96
N GLY A 177 -1.61 -5.24 0.11
CA GLY A 177 -0.89 -6.48 0.38
C GLY A 177 -1.14 -7.56 -0.66
N THR A 178 -2.37 -7.65 -1.16
CA THR A 178 -2.74 -8.55 -2.27
C THR A 178 -2.02 -8.17 -3.56
N HIS A 179 -1.83 -6.87 -3.83
CA HIS A 179 -1.08 -6.37 -5.00
C HIS A 179 0.42 -6.65 -4.90
N VAL A 180 0.99 -6.41 -3.72
CA VAL A 180 2.37 -6.78 -3.40
C VAL A 180 2.58 -8.29 -3.57
N ALA A 181 1.65 -9.12 -3.10
CA ALA A 181 1.74 -10.57 -3.21
C ALA A 181 1.64 -11.08 -4.64
N GLY A 182 0.76 -10.52 -5.47
CA GLY A 182 0.67 -10.86 -6.89
C GLY A 182 1.95 -10.57 -7.66
N THR A 183 2.59 -9.44 -7.36
CA THR A 183 3.89 -9.09 -7.98
C THR A 183 4.96 -10.13 -7.65
N ILE A 184 4.91 -10.69 -6.43
CA ILE A 184 5.83 -11.75 -6.00
C ILE A 184 5.50 -13.10 -6.66
N ALA A 185 4.24 -13.52 -6.62
CA ALA A 185 3.86 -14.91 -6.91
C ALA A 185 2.46 -15.11 -7.52
N ALA A 186 1.90 -14.16 -8.27
CA ALA A 186 0.73 -14.45 -9.08
C ALA A 186 1.00 -15.66 -10.00
N ILE A 187 0.08 -16.61 -9.99
CA ILE A 187 0.33 -17.97 -10.46
C ILE A 187 0.12 -18.07 -11.96
N ASN A 188 1.08 -18.66 -12.68
CA ASN A 188 0.90 -19.08 -14.06
C ASN A 188 -0.16 -20.20 -14.15
N ASN A 189 -1.39 -19.86 -14.57
CA ASN A 189 -2.60 -20.68 -14.40
C ASN A 189 -3.44 -20.81 -15.69
N ALA A 190 -2.76 -21.07 -16.81
CA ALA A 190 -3.39 -21.40 -18.09
C ALA A 190 -4.20 -20.24 -18.72
N GLY A 191 -3.69 -19.01 -18.59
CA GLY A 191 -4.21 -17.88 -19.36
C GLY A 191 -5.14 -16.94 -18.60
N THR A 192 -5.18 -16.99 -17.26
CA THR A 192 -5.94 -16.04 -16.44
C THR A 192 -5.01 -15.00 -15.81
N GLY A 193 -5.49 -13.78 -15.63
CA GLY A 193 -4.83 -12.80 -14.77
C GLY A 193 -3.43 -12.37 -15.20
N VAL A 194 -2.49 -12.38 -14.24
CA VAL A 194 -1.10 -11.94 -14.38
C VAL A 194 -0.13 -13.01 -13.87
N VAL A 195 1.17 -12.84 -14.09
CA VAL A 195 2.21 -13.63 -13.42
C VAL A 195 3.09 -12.76 -12.54
N GLY A 196 3.48 -13.33 -11.39
CA GLY A 196 4.51 -12.77 -10.52
C GLY A 196 5.91 -13.22 -10.93
N VAL A 197 6.91 -12.75 -10.20
CA VAL A 197 8.32 -13.16 -10.39
C VAL A 197 8.52 -14.67 -10.16
N ALA A 198 7.80 -15.25 -9.20
CA ALA A 198 7.83 -16.70 -8.89
C ALA A 198 6.44 -17.33 -9.11
N ALA A 199 6.10 -17.57 -10.39
CA ALA A 199 4.73 -17.87 -10.81
C ALA A 199 4.31 -19.36 -10.73
N ASN A 200 5.21 -20.31 -10.44
CA ASN A 200 4.89 -21.75 -10.56
C ASN A 200 4.60 -22.44 -9.22
N LYS A 201 4.09 -21.70 -8.23
CA LYS A 201 3.64 -22.21 -6.91
C LYS A 201 4.73 -22.90 -6.10
N GLN A 202 6.00 -22.56 -6.34
CA GLN A 202 7.13 -23.13 -5.62
C GLN A 202 7.52 -22.28 -4.41
N LEU A 203 7.56 -20.96 -4.57
CA LEU A 203 8.01 -20.05 -3.52
C LEU A 203 7.04 -20.04 -2.34
N LYS A 204 7.55 -20.30 -1.12
CA LYS A 204 6.73 -20.24 0.10
C LYS A 204 6.49 -18.79 0.49
N LEU A 205 5.25 -18.46 0.82
CA LEU A 205 4.86 -17.16 1.35
C LEU A 205 4.47 -17.27 2.83
N HIS A 206 4.76 -16.22 3.59
CA HIS A 206 4.23 -16.02 4.94
C HIS A 206 3.69 -14.59 5.07
N ILE A 207 2.43 -14.44 5.46
CA ILE A 207 1.76 -13.15 5.50
C ILE A 207 1.65 -12.69 6.95
N VAL A 208 2.15 -11.49 7.24
CA VAL A 208 1.94 -10.80 8.51
C VAL A 208 1.18 -9.52 8.23
N LYS A 209 -0.12 -9.54 8.54
CA LYS A 209 -1.01 -8.40 8.32
C LYS A 209 -0.83 -7.36 9.42
N VAL A 210 -0.25 -6.21 9.08
CA VAL A 210 -0.02 -5.08 10.01
C VAL A 210 -0.95 -3.90 9.75
N PHE A 211 -1.54 -3.81 8.55
CA PHE A 211 -2.53 -2.79 8.23
C PHE A 211 -3.93 -3.38 8.16
N GLY A 212 -4.88 -2.73 8.83
CA GLY A 212 -6.31 -2.91 8.55
C GLY A 212 -6.82 -1.80 7.63
N ALA A 213 -8.15 -1.61 7.57
CA ALA A 213 -8.79 -0.60 6.74
C ALA A 213 -8.32 0.85 7.00
N ASN A 214 -7.77 1.14 8.18
CA ASN A 214 -7.22 2.45 8.54
C ASN A 214 -5.85 2.77 7.92
N GLY A 215 -5.16 1.77 7.35
CA GLY A 215 -3.94 1.98 6.55
C GLY A 215 -2.71 2.45 7.34
N TRP A 216 -2.57 2.09 8.62
CA TRP A 216 -1.38 2.42 9.40
C TRP A 216 -1.10 1.41 10.51
N ALA A 217 0.16 1.36 10.95
CA ALA A 217 0.63 0.50 12.03
C ALA A 217 1.65 1.24 12.91
N TYR A 218 1.82 0.77 14.14
CA TYR A 218 2.86 1.28 15.04
C TYR A 218 4.21 0.62 14.78
N SER A 219 5.30 1.32 15.08
CA SER A 219 6.66 0.78 15.01
C SER A 219 6.86 -0.46 15.89
N SER A 220 6.17 -0.52 17.04
CA SER A 220 6.12 -1.72 17.89
C SER A 220 5.53 -2.92 17.14
N THR A 221 4.47 -2.70 16.36
CA THR A 221 3.81 -3.73 15.55
C THR A 221 4.73 -4.19 14.44
N LEU A 222 5.46 -3.29 13.78
CA LEU A 222 6.42 -3.64 12.74
C LEU A 222 7.61 -4.46 13.30
N ALA A 223 8.17 -4.08 14.45
CA ALA A 223 9.22 -4.85 15.11
C ALA A 223 8.76 -6.27 15.47
N SER A 224 7.55 -6.40 16.01
CA SER A 224 6.90 -7.69 16.31
C SER A 224 6.69 -8.52 15.04
N ALA A 225 6.18 -7.90 13.97
CA ALA A 225 5.96 -8.54 12.68
C ALA A 225 7.26 -9.06 12.04
N ALA A 226 8.33 -8.28 12.09
CA ALA A 226 9.64 -8.70 11.59
C ALA A 226 10.17 -9.93 12.34
N ASN A 227 10.04 -9.94 13.67
CA ASN A 227 10.43 -11.10 14.47
C ASN A 227 9.54 -12.33 14.22
N LYS A 228 8.24 -12.15 13.99
CA LYS A 228 7.33 -13.24 13.57
C LYS A 228 7.75 -13.82 12.21
N CYS A 229 8.12 -12.99 11.24
CA CYS A 229 8.68 -13.46 9.96
C CYS A 229 9.94 -14.32 10.17
N GLY A 230 10.87 -13.86 11.03
CA GLY A 230 12.07 -14.62 11.38
C GLY A 230 11.74 -15.98 12.03
N ALA A 231 10.81 -16.00 12.98
CA ALA A 231 10.34 -17.22 13.64
C ALA A 231 9.63 -18.18 12.68
N ALA A 232 8.93 -17.65 11.67
CA ALA A 232 8.33 -18.43 10.59
C ALA A 232 9.38 -19.00 9.60
N GLY A 233 10.67 -18.72 9.80
CA GLY A 233 11.76 -19.20 8.94
C GLY A 233 11.83 -18.51 7.59
N ALA A 234 11.45 -17.23 7.53
CA ALA A 234 11.60 -16.43 6.30
C ALA A 234 13.08 -16.21 5.96
N ASN A 235 13.43 -16.34 4.68
CA ASN A 235 14.74 -15.94 4.18
C ASN A 235 14.75 -14.46 3.78
N VAL A 236 13.62 -13.99 3.25
CA VAL A 236 13.43 -12.62 2.78
C VAL A 236 12.20 -12.03 3.46
N ILE A 237 12.29 -10.76 3.88
CA ILE A 237 11.15 -9.97 4.38
C ILE A 237 10.93 -8.81 3.41
N SER A 238 9.74 -8.73 2.82
CA SER A 238 9.30 -7.65 1.93
C SER A 238 8.38 -6.69 2.68
N MET A 239 8.72 -5.40 2.69
CA MET A 239 8.00 -4.35 3.42
C MET A 239 7.70 -3.15 2.52
N SER A 240 6.51 -3.13 1.96
CA SER A 240 6.03 -2.04 1.09
C SER A 240 5.42 -0.91 1.93
N LEU A 241 6.21 -0.39 2.88
CA LEU A 241 5.76 0.54 3.91
C LEU A 241 6.90 1.39 4.48
N GLY A 242 6.54 2.44 5.22
CA GLY A 242 7.48 3.12 6.09
C GLY A 242 6.95 4.38 6.78
N GLY A 243 7.88 5.18 7.29
CA GLY A 243 7.62 6.50 7.90
C GLY A 243 8.91 7.29 8.15
N GLY A 244 8.80 8.61 8.29
CA GLY A 244 9.96 9.51 8.28
C GLY A 244 10.82 9.53 9.56
N ARG A 245 10.42 8.82 10.63
CA ARG A 245 11.15 8.80 11.90
C ARG A 245 11.68 7.42 12.22
N LYS A 246 12.94 7.39 12.66
CA LYS A 246 13.66 6.21 13.14
C LYS A 246 13.09 5.71 14.48
N SER A 247 13.14 4.39 14.71
CA SER A 247 12.89 3.72 15.99
C SER A 247 14.11 2.84 16.34
N THR A 248 14.58 2.93 17.57
CA THR A 248 15.67 2.10 18.10
C THR A 248 15.23 0.65 18.19
N THR A 249 13.99 0.40 18.58
CA THR A 249 13.41 -0.94 18.72
C THR A 249 13.27 -1.64 17.38
N GLU A 250 12.76 -0.96 16.36
CA GLU A 250 12.75 -1.51 15.00
C GLU A 250 14.16 -1.79 14.50
N GLN A 251 15.10 -0.86 14.67
CA GLN A 251 16.48 -1.06 14.24
C GLN A 251 17.07 -2.32 14.86
N LYS A 252 16.90 -2.51 16.17
CA LYS A 252 17.39 -3.71 16.88
C LYS A 252 16.75 -4.99 16.35
N ALA A 253 15.47 -4.98 15.98
CA ALA A 253 14.80 -6.14 15.39
C ALA A 253 15.42 -6.50 14.02
N PHE A 254 15.57 -5.53 13.12
CA PHE A 254 16.13 -5.77 11.79
C PHE A 254 17.63 -6.12 11.82
N ASP A 255 18.42 -5.47 12.68
CA ASP A 255 19.84 -5.81 12.86
C ASP A 255 20.02 -7.25 13.37
N SER A 256 19.17 -7.68 14.32
CA SER A 256 19.14 -9.06 14.82
C SER A 256 18.78 -10.06 13.72
N LEU A 257 17.75 -9.78 12.91
CA LEU A 257 17.33 -10.64 11.81
C LEU A 257 18.40 -10.75 10.72
N TYR A 258 19.03 -9.63 10.36
CA TYR A 258 20.12 -9.63 9.39
C TYR A 258 21.32 -10.45 9.87
N SER A 259 21.69 -10.33 11.16
CA SER A 259 22.75 -11.15 11.76
C SER A 259 22.44 -12.66 11.76
N LYS A 260 21.16 -13.02 11.74
CA LYS A 260 20.66 -14.40 11.64
C LYS A 260 20.45 -14.87 10.19
N GLY A 261 20.83 -14.06 9.21
CA GLY A 261 20.77 -14.42 7.80
C GLY A 261 19.41 -14.20 7.14
N VAL A 262 18.57 -13.31 7.67
CA VAL A 262 17.33 -12.86 7.01
C VAL A 262 17.60 -11.57 6.23
N LEU A 263 17.23 -11.53 4.95
CA LEU A 263 17.38 -10.33 4.12
C LEU A 263 16.08 -9.53 4.12
N SER A 264 16.12 -8.30 4.64
CA SER A 264 14.96 -7.40 4.66
C SER A 264 15.06 -6.34 3.57
N LEU A 265 13.95 -6.10 2.86
CA LEU A 265 13.82 -5.07 1.84
C LEU A 265 12.62 -4.19 2.15
N ALA A 266 12.76 -2.87 1.97
CA ALA A 266 11.68 -1.93 2.19
C ALA A 266 11.67 -0.77 1.18
N ALA A 267 10.48 -0.25 0.94
CA ALA A 267 10.22 0.85 0.03
C ALA A 267 10.88 2.16 0.48
N ALA A 268 11.49 2.89 -0.45
CA ALA A 268 12.17 4.16 -0.17
C ALA A 268 11.22 5.30 0.24
N GLY A 269 9.94 5.24 -0.17
CA GLY A 269 8.93 6.28 0.06
C GLY A 269 8.60 7.08 -1.20
N ASN A 270 7.47 7.81 -1.17
CA ASN A 270 6.84 8.37 -2.37
C ASN A 270 6.65 9.91 -2.37
N ASP A 271 7.40 10.63 -1.54
CA ASP A 271 7.23 12.08 -1.40
C ASP A 271 8.14 12.91 -2.33
N GLY A 272 8.89 12.26 -3.24
CA GLY A 272 9.72 12.94 -4.23
C GLY A 272 10.81 13.83 -3.63
N ASN A 273 11.33 13.48 -2.45
CA ASN A 273 12.28 14.29 -1.70
C ASN A 273 13.45 13.45 -1.14
N THR A 274 14.34 14.08 -0.38
CA THR A 274 15.54 13.46 0.17
C THR A 274 15.38 12.91 1.59
N VAL A 275 14.15 12.89 2.13
CA VAL A 275 13.90 12.33 3.46
C VAL A 275 14.19 10.83 3.41
N VAL A 276 14.68 10.29 4.53
CA VAL A 276 14.93 8.86 4.68
C VAL A 276 13.73 8.23 5.36
N SER A 277 13.04 7.33 4.65
CA SER A 277 11.97 6.52 5.23
C SER A 277 12.50 5.28 5.94
N TYR A 278 11.88 4.92 7.07
CA TYR A 278 12.19 3.73 7.86
C TYR A 278 11.04 2.72 7.77
N PRO A 279 11.32 1.40 7.68
CA PRO A 279 12.59 0.76 8.03
C PRO A 279 13.66 0.75 6.92
N ALA A 280 13.35 1.18 5.71
CA ALA A 280 14.28 1.15 4.57
C ALA A 280 15.63 1.83 4.85
N GLY A 281 15.65 2.89 5.67
CA GLY A 281 16.86 3.62 6.05
C GLY A 281 17.79 2.91 7.05
N TYR A 282 17.42 1.76 7.61
CA TYR A 282 18.34 1.00 8.48
C TYR A 282 19.39 0.28 7.63
N SER A 283 20.64 0.26 8.08
CA SER A 283 21.74 -0.41 7.36
C SER A 283 21.52 -1.91 7.14
N SER A 284 20.72 -2.57 7.98
CA SER A 284 20.32 -3.97 7.88
C SER A 284 19.19 -4.23 6.86
N VAL A 285 18.61 -3.17 6.28
CA VAL A 285 17.50 -3.23 5.32
C VAL A 285 17.96 -2.67 3.98
N VAL A 286 17.53 -3.29 2.88
CA VAL A 286 17.76 -2.77 1.52
C VAL A 286 16.65 -1.77 1.21
N MET A 287 17.03 -0.51 0.96
CA MET A 287 16.09 0.52 0.49
C MET A 287 15.86 0.42 -1.01
N VAL A 288 14.59 0.29 -1.41
CA VAL A 288 14.18 0.08 -2.80
C VAL A 288 13.53 1.33 -3.40
N GLY A 289 14.17 1.89 -4.43
CA GLY A 289 13.61 2.97 -5.27
C GLY A 289 12.75 2.45 -6.43
N ALA A 290 12.00 3.34 -7.08
CA ALA A 290 11.09 2.99 -8.17
C ALA A 290 11.52 3.55 -9.54
N VAL A 291 11.36 2.73 -10.58
CA VAL A 291 11.49 3.13 -11.98
C VAL A 291 10.23 2.81 -12.78
N ASP A 292 10.06 3.46 -13.93
CA ASP A 292 9.03 3.15 -14.91
C ASP A 292 9.48 2.10 -15.96
N GLU A 293 8.60 1.81 -16.93
CA GLU A 293 8.88 0.86 -18.02
C GLU A 293 10.08 1.29 -18.91
N ASN A 294 10.36 2.59 -18.98
CA ASN A 294 11.49 3.19 -19.70
C ASN A 294 12.75 3.27 -18.84
N LYS A 295 12.74 2.63 -17.65
CA LYS A 295 13.82 2.62 -16.66
C LYS A 295 14.15 4.03 -16.13
N GLN A 296 13.26 4.99 -16.29
CA GLN A 296 13.41 6.32 -15.72
C GLN A 296 12.98 6.31 -14.26
N TRP A 297 13.69 7.07 -13.43
CA TRP A 297 13.36 7.27 -12.02
C TRP A 297 11.96 7.86 -11.90
N ALA A 298 11.13 7.21 -11.09
CA ALA A 298 9.80 7.71 -10.79
C ALA A 298 9.91 8.98 -9.94
N THR A 299 9.31 10.09 -10.38
CA THR A 299 9.50 11.40 -9.72
C THR A 299 8.99 11.45 -8.27
N PHE A 300 8.10 10.53 -7.89
CA PHE A 300 7.66 10.38 -6.51
C PHE A 300 8.66 9.60 -5.64
N SER A 301 9.56 8.79 -6.20
CA SER A 301 10.46 7.94 -5.41
C SER A 301 11.44 8.80 -4.63
N GLN A 302 11.42 8.71 -3.30
CA GLN A 302 12.41 9.40 -2.45
C GLN A 302 13.83 9.01 -2.87
N TYR A 303 14.75 9.99 -2.85
CA TYR A 303 16.11 9.85 -3.34
C TYR A 303 17.11 10.36 -2.30
N ASN A 304 17.97 9.48 -1.80
CA ASN A 304 18.93 9.80 -0.75
C ASN A 304 20.08 8.79 -0.78
N SER A 305 21.08 8.98 0.07
CA SER A 305 22.26 8.12 0.12
C SER A 305 21.99 6.70 0.65
N SER A 306 20.77 6.37 1.05
CA SER A 306 20.38 5.03 1.52
C SER A 306 19.74 4.18 0.43
N VAL A 307 19.25 4.77 -0.68
CA VAL A 307 18.71 4.00 -1.82
C VAL A 307 19.79 3.03 -2.33
N GLU A 308 19.44 1.75 -2.44
CA GLU A 308 20.41 0.70 -2.73
C GLU A 308 20.12 -0.05 -4.02
N LEU A 309 18.85 -0.37 -4.27
CA LEU A 309 18.41 -1.01 -5.51
C LEU A 309 17.15 -0.31 -6.02
N ALA A 310 16.89 -0.44 -7.31
CA ALA A 310 15.64 -0.01 -7.92
C ALA A 310 14.86 -1.20 -8.47
N GLY A 311 13.53 -1.06 -8.51
CA GLY A 311 12.61 -2.00 -9.14
C GLY A 311 11.48 -1.29 -9.90
N PRO A 312 10.74 -2.02 -10.75
CA PRO A 312 9.57 -1.50 -11.46
C PRO A 312 8.51 -1.02 -10.46
N GLY A 313 8.13 0.25 -10.51
CA GLY A 313 7.21 0.87 -9.54
C GLY A 313 6.23 1.87 -10.12
N VAL A 314 6.14 2.01 -11.45
CA VAL A 314 5.13 2.84 -12.13
C VAL A 314 4.26 1.95 -13.01
N SER A 315 2.94 2.11 -12.95
CA SER A 315 1.94 1.35 -13.70
C SER A 315 2.17 -0.16 -13.56
N VAL A 316 2.36 -0.62 -12.32
CA VAL A 316 2.56 -2.03 -12.02
C VAL A 316 1.19 -2.71 -11.90
N LEU A 317 0.85 -3.52 -12.90
CA LEU A 317 -0.34 -4.36 -12.87
C LEU A 317 -0.14 -5.54 -11.91
N SER A 318 -1.08 -5.73 -10.99
CA SER A 318 -1.10 -6.91 -10.13
C SER A 318 -2.50 -7.23 -9.62
N THR A 319 -2.58 -8.31 -8.85
CA THR A 319 -3.79 -8.80 -8.17
C THR A 319 -4.28 -7.82 -7.12
N VAL A 320 -5.58 -7.70 -6.93
CA VAL A 320 -6.22 -7.03 -5.78
C VAL A 320 -7.36 -7.92 -5.30
N PRO A 321 -7.89 -7.74 -4.08
CA PRO A 321 -8.98 -8.58 -3.59
C PRO A 321 -10.12 -8.66 -4.59
N MET A 322 -10.73 -9.84 -4.71
CA MET A 322 -11.74 -10.15 -5.71
C MET A 322 -12.79 -9.06 -5.83
N GLY A 323 -12.98 -8.52 -7.05
CA GLY A 323 -13.96 -7.49 -7.36
C GLY A 323 -13.67 -6.09 -6.82
N THR A 324 -12.52 -5.85 -6.19
CA THR A 324 -12.13 -4.52 -5.69
C THR A 324 -11.32 -3.70 -6.70
N GLY A 325 -10.75 -4.37 -7.70
CA GLY A 325 -10.06 -3.72 -8.80
C GLY A 325 -11.02 -3.05 -9.77
N GLN A 326 -10.49 -2.09 -10.52
CA GLN A 326 -11.23 -1.37 -11.53
C GLN A 326 -10.44 -1.33 -12.83
N GLU A 327 -11.10 -1.69 -13.92
CA GLU A 327 -10.56 -1.60 -15.27
C GLU A 327 -11.28 -0.46 -16.00
N ALA A 328 -10.51 0.50 -16.50
CA ALA A 328 -11.04 1.53 -17.38
C ALA A 328 -11.09 1.01 -18.82
N VAL A 329 -12.20 1.28 -19.50
CA VAL A 329 -12.41 0.91 -20.91
C VAL A 329 -12.73 2.15 -21.74
N LEU A 330 -12.06 2.26 -22.88
CA LEU A 330 -12.26 3.35 -23.83
C LEU A 330 -12.07 2.84 -25.26
N THR A 331 -13.14 2.87 -26.03
CA THR A 331 -13.11 2.63 -27.48
C THR A 331 -13.82 3.77 -28.19
N VAL A 332 -13.34 4.15 -29.37
CA VAL A 332 -14.03 5.08 -30.28
C VAL A 332 -13.92 4.52 -31.69
N GLY A 333 -15.06 4.32 -32.35
CA GLY A 333 -15.13 3.59 -33.62
C GLY A 333 -14.51 2.20 -33.48
N SER A 334 -13.51 1.90 -34.32
CA SER A 334 -12.73 0.66 -34.27
C SER A 334 -11.45 0.78 -33.42
N SER A 335 -11.15 1.94 -32.85
CA SER A 335 -9.94 2.19 -32.08
C SER A 335 -10.17 1.87 -30.60
N THR A 336 -9.24 1.14 -29.99
CA THR A 336 -9.17 0.91 -28.54
C THR A 336 -8.05 1.75 -27.96
N TYR A 337 -8.32 2.45 -26.86
CA TYR A 337 -7.37 3.31 -26.18
C TYR A 337 -6.99 2.71 -24.82
N ALA A 338 -5.96 3.30 -24.19
CA ALA A 338 -5.47 2.93 -22.87
C ALA A 338 -5.89 3.98 -21.81
N PRO A 339 -7.15 3.98 -21.37
CA PRO A 339 -7.64 5.01 -20.46
C PRO A 339 -7.14 4.78 -19.03
N GLY A 340 -7.02 5.88 -18.28
CA GLY A 340 -6.93 5.81 -16.81
C GLY A 340 -8.32 5.83 -16.17
N ALA A 341 -8.51 5.05 -15.10
CA ALA A 341 -9.73 5.13 -14.30
C ALA A 341 -9.75 6.46 -13.52
N MET A 342 -10.84 7.21 -13.58
CA MET A 342 -10.98 8.40 -12.73
C MET A 342 -11.46 7.98 -11.33
N GLU A 343 -10.72 8.35 -10.29
CA GLU A 343 -11.10 8.05 -8.90
C GLU A 343 -12.49 8.65 -8.60
N GLY A 344 -13.37 7.86 -7.99
CA GLY A 344 -14.75 8.24 -7.70
C GLY A 344 -15.73 8.03 -8.87
N SER A 345 -15.26 7.65 -10.06
CA SER A 345 -16.13 7.28 -11.18
C SER A 345 -16.96 6.04 -10.81
N PRO A 346 -18.26 5.99 -11.15
CA PRO A 346 -19.08 4.80 -10.93
C PRO A 346 -18.60 3.63 -11.80
N VAL A 347 -18.68 2.41 -11.26
CA VAL A 347 -18.49 1.15 -12.01
C VAL A 347 -19.68 0.96 -12.95
N LYS A 348 -19.55 1.52 -14.16
CA LYS A 348 -20.58 1.57 -15.19
C LYS A 348 -19.91 1.66 -16.55
N THR A 349 -20.61 1.22 -17.59
CA THR A 349 -20.21 1.44 -18.98
C THR A 349 -21.33 2.20 -19.71
N ALA A 350 -20.96 3.12 -20.59
CA ALA A 350 -21.85 3.84 -21.47
C ALA A 350 -21.29 3.84 -22.89
N THR A 351 -22.18 3.65 -23.86
CA THR A 351 -21.84 3.71 -25.29
C THR A 351 -22.76 4.72 -25.96
N ALA A 352 -22.17 5.74 -26.59
CA ALA A 352 -22.89 6.78 -27.32
C ALA A 352 -21.94 7.51 -28.29
N PRO A 353 -22.45 8.31 -29.24
CA PRO A 353 -21.62 9.14 -30.10
C PRO A 353 -20.67 10.05 -29.29
N LEU A 354 -19.42 10.16 -29.73
CA LEU A 354 -18.44 11.06 -29.12
C LEU A 354 -18.73 12.52 -29.50
N ALA A 355 -18.63 13.46 -28.56
CA ALA A 355 -18.79 14.89 -28.82
C ALA A 355 -17.76 15.73 -28.06
N ASP A 356 -17.25 16.78 -28.71
CA ASP A 356 -16.36 17.74 -28.07
C ASP A 356 -17.13 18.60 -27.07
N PHE A 357 -16.63 18.66 -25.84
CA PHE A 357 -17.18 19.45 -24.75
C PHE A 357 -16.20 20.53 -24.27
N GLY A 358 -15.19 20.83 -25.08
CA GLY A 358 -14.19 21.84 -24.80
C GLY A 358 -13.46 21.56 -23.48
N ILE A 359 -13.34 22.57 -22.62
CA ILE A 359 -12.74 22.41 -21.30
C ILE A 359 -13.76 22.03 -20.20
N GLY A 360 -15.03 21.82 -20.53
CA GLY A 360 -16.07 21.41 -19.56
C GLY A 360 -16.33 22.43 -18.44
N ASP A 361 -16.15 23.73 -18.71
CA ASP A 361 -16.36 24.84 -17.78
C ASP A 361 -17.83 25.22 -17.58
N LYS A 362 -18.72 24.78 -18.47
CA LYS A 362 -20.15 25.10 -18.44
C LYS A 362 -21.01 23.96 -18.96
N VAL A 363 -22.30 24.00 -18.60
CA VAL A 363 -23.33 23.13 -19.17
C VAL A 363 -23.59 23.52 -20.63
N ASN A 364 -23.69 22.53 -21.52
CA ASN A 364 -24.01 22.70 -22.93
C ASN A 364 -24.81 21.51 -23.45
N THR A 365 -26.10 21.68 -23.70
CA THR A 365 -27.03 20.62 -24.11
C THR A 365 -26.69 19.96 -25.45
N ALA A 366 -25.74 20.49 -26.23
CA ALA A 366 -25.25 19.87 -27.47
C ALA A 366 -24.63 18.47 -27.27
N VAL A 367 -24.22 18.13 -26.05
CA VAL A 367 -23.70 16.80 -25.68
C VAL A 367 -24.73 15.89 -25.02
N SER A 368 -26.00 16.28 -25.00
CA SER A 368 -27.07 15.42 -24.47
C SER A 368 -27.13 14.08 -25.22
N GLY A 369 -27.12 12.98 -24.47
CA GLY A 369 -27.09 11.62 -25.00
C GLY A 369 -25.74 11.18 -25.59
N LYS A 370 -24.65 11.92 -25.36
CA LYS A 370 -23.32 11.68 -25.97
C LYS A 370 -22.24 11.40 -24.93
N VAL A 371 -21.13 10.83 -25.38
CA VAL A 371 -19.89 10.78 -24.59
C VAL A 371 -19.14 12.10 -24.77
N CYS A 372 -18.87 12.81 -23.67
CA CYS A 372 -18.15 14.08 -23.69
C CYS A 372 -16.63 13.83 -23.78
N LEU A 373 -16.00 14.31 -24.84
CA LEU A 373 -14.55 14.47 -24.91
C LEU A 373 -14.18 15.86 -24.34
N ILE A 374 -13.41 15.88 -23.26
CA ILE A 374 -13.12 17.08 -22.48
C ILE A 374 -11.61 17.28 -22.40
N GLN A 375 -11.11 18.45 -22.80
CA GLN A 375 -9.71 18.78 -22.61
C GLN A 375 -9.43 19.15 -21.15
N ARG A 376 -8.31 18.69 -20.59
CA ARG A 376 -7.78 19.22 -19.33
C ARG A 376 -7.47 20.72 -19.48
N GLY A 377 -7.58 21.45 -18.38
CA GLY A 377 -7.36 22.89 -18.35
C GLY A 377 -7.42 23.41 -16.92
N THR A 378 -7.90 24.64 -16.73
CA THR A 378 -8.00 25.31 -15.43
C THR A 378 -9.23 24.91 -14.59
N VAL A 379 -10.02 23.95 -15.08
CA VAL A 379 -11.26 23.48 -14.43
C VAL A 379 -10.98 22.17 -13.72
N ASP A 380 -11.52 21.99 -12.52
CA ASP A 380 -11.40 20.74 -11.77
C ASP A 380 -12.07 19.57 -12.49
N PHE A 381 -11.52 18.36 -12.33
CA PHE A 381 -12.06 17.16 -12.97
C PHE A 381 -13.50 16.88 -12.58
N ALA A 382 -13.83 17.01 -11.29
CA ALA A 382 -15.19 16.87 -10.78
C ALA A 382 -16.19 17.79 -11.48
N VAL A 383 -15.81 19.07 -11.66
CA VAL A 383 -16.64 20.09 -12.32
C VAL A 383 -16.83 19.75 -13.79
N LYS A 384 -15.78 19.32 -14.51
CA LYS A 384 -15.86 18.88 -15.90
C LYS A 384 -16.89 17.76 -16.08
N VAL A 385 -16.78 16.71 -15.25
CA VAL A 385 -17.65 15.53 -15.35
C VAL A 385 -19.08 15.87 -14.92
N SER A 386 -19.26 16.67 -13.87
CA SER A 386 -20.59 17.16 -13.47
C SER A 386 -21.25 18.01 -14.55
N ASN A 387 -20.49 18.89 -15.22
CA ASN A 387 -21.03 19.70 -16.31
C ASN A 387 -21.43 18.85 -17.52
N CYS A 388 -20.63 17.83 -17.87
CA CYS A 388 -21.02 16.87 -18.91
C CYS A 388 -22.33 16.15 -18.54
N GLN A 389 -22.42 15.62 -17.31
CA GLN A 389 -23.64 14.97 -16.82
C GLN A 389 -24.85 15.91 -16.83
N ASN A 390 -24.70 17.12 -16.30
CA ASN A 390 -25.76 18.13 -16.24
C ASN A 390 -26.15 18.63 -17.64
N SER A 391 -25.31 18.41 -18.65
CA SER A 391 -25.62 18.66 -20.06
C SER A 391 -26.38 17.50 -20.73
N GLY A 392 -26.68 16.43 -19.98
CA GLY A 392 -27.29 15.20 -20.49
C GLY A 392 -26.28 14.22 -21.10
N GLY A 393 -24.97 14.46 -20.97
CA GLY A 393 -23.94 13.53 -21.40
C GLY A 393 -24.03 12.22 -20.61
N VAL A 394 -23.66 11.11 -21.25
CA VAL A 394 -23.81 9.75 -20.68
C VAL A 394 -22.49 9.13 -20.24
N GLY A 395 -21.36 9.77 -20.54
CA GLY A 395 -20.02 9.37 -20.16
C GLY A 395 -19.01 10.48 -20.47
N ALA A 396 -17.86 10.48 -19.79
CA ALA A 396 -16.85 11.52 -19.94
C ALA A 396 -15.44 10.96 -20.16
N VAL A 397 -14.71 11.55 -21.10
CA VAL A 397 -13.30 11.26 -21.37
C VAL A 397 -12.53 12.56 -21.21
N VAL A 398 -11.70 12.67 -20.16
CA VAL A 398 -10.85 13.84 -19.96
C VAL A 398 -9.46 13.55 -20.52
N TYR A 399 -9.02 14.26 -21.55
CA TYR A 399 -7.70 14.06 -22.14
C TYR A 399 -6.72 15.17 -21.74
N ASN A 400 -5.43 14.82 -21.67
CA ASN A 400 -4.40 15.74 -21.17
C ASN A 400 -4.16 16.91 -22.13
N ASN A 401 -3.74 18.04 -21.59
CA ASN A 401 -3.34 19.23 -22.35
C ASN A 401 -1.82 19.49 -22.32
N VAL A 402 -1.09 18.58 -21.67
CA VAL A 402 0.37 18.47 -21.70
C VAL A 402 0.73 17.06 -22.10
N ALA A 403 1.97 16.85 -22.57
CA ALA A 403 2.42 15.55 -23.03
C ALA A 403 2.26 14.47 -21.96
N GLY A 404 1.65 13.35 -22.35
CA GLY A 404 1.57 12.13 -21.57
C GLY A 404 0.28 11.92 -20.79
N ALA A 405 0.35 10.90 -19.95
CA ALA A 405 -0.69 10.41 -19.07
C ALA A 405 -0.99 11.32 -17.87
N PHE A 406 -2.16 11.14 -17.25
CA PHE A 406 -2.46 11.76 -15.96
C PHE A 406 -3.55 11.01 -15.19
N GLY A 407 -3.53 11.19 -13.87
CA GLY A 407 -4.59 10.76 -12.97
C GLY A 407 -5.69 11.80 -12.78
N GLY A 408 -6.94 11.35 -12.68
CA GLY A 408 -8.09 12.20 -12.36
C GLY A 408 -8.82 11.72 -11.11
N THR A 409 -9.32 12.65 -10.30
CA THR A 409 -10.17 12.37 -9.14
C THR A 409 -11.42 13.24 -9.15
N LEU A 410 -12.57 12.63 -8.85
CA LEU A 410 -13.82 13.34 -8.59
C LEU A 410 -13.92 13.82 -7.12
N GLY A 411 -12.95 13.47 -6.27
CA GLY A 411 -12.99 13.78 -4.85
C GLY A 411 -14.27 13.24 -4.20
N THR A 412 -15.01 14.12 -3.51
CA THR A 412 -16.29 13.76 -2.88
C THR A 412 -17.50 13.89 -3.82
N THR A 413 -17.29 14.31 -5.08
CA THR A 413 -18.37 14.52 -6.04
C THR A 413 -18.86 13.17 -6.58
N VAL A 414 -20.13 12.87 -6.34
CA VAL A 414 -20.79 11.67 -6.88
C VAL A 414 -21.39 11.98 -8.24
N THR A 415 -21.04 11.16 -9.24
CA THR A 415 -21.59 11.24 -10.60
C THR A 415 -22.24 9.90 -10.97
N SER A 416 -23.20 9.91 -11.89
CA SER A 416 -23.95 8.74 -12.39
C SER A 416 -23.48 8.25 -13.76
N ILE A 417 -22.53 8.97 -14.36
CA ILE A 417 -21.91 8.66 -15.65
C ILE A 417 -20.47 8.16 -15.44
N PRO A 418 -20.01 7.15 -16.20
CA PRO A 418 -18.61 6.74 -16.14
C PRO A 418 -17.69 7.83 -16.67
N SER A 419 -16.51 7.94 -16.06
CA SER A 419 -15.49 8.91 -16.44
C SER A 419 -14.10 8.29 -16.44
N VAL A 420 -13.31 8.61 -17.47
CA VAL A 420 -11.94 8.10 -17.66
C VAL A 420 -10.99 9.22 -18.08
N THR A 421 -9.69 9.00 -17.94
CA THR A 421 -8.63 9.88 -18.45
C THR A 421 -8.00 9.31 -19.73
N ALA A 422 -7.40 10.18 -20.53
CA ALA A 422 -6.67 9.83 -21.75
C ALA A 422 -5.43 10.72 -21.94
N THR A 423 -4.43 10.24 -22.70
CA THR A 423 -3.25 11.04 -23.02
C THR A 423 -3.59 12.22 -23.95
N ASP A 424 -2.67 13.17 -24.11
CA ASP A 424 -2.80 14.24 -25.10
C ASP A 424 -2.89 13.68 -26.54
N LEU A 425 -2.10 12.66 -26.86
CA LEU A 425 -2.11 11.99 -28.17
C LEU A 425 -3.44 11.28 -28.44
N ASP A 426 -3.95 10.52 -27.47
CA ASP A 426 -5.24 9.84 -27.60
C ASP A 426 -6.39 10.84 -27.72
N GLY A 427 -6.33 11.92 -26.94
CA GLY A 427 -7.28 13.03 -27.04
C GLY A 427 -7.31 13.67 -28.42
N ALA A 428 -6.13 13.94 -29.00
CA ALA A 428 -6.00 14.46 -30.35
C ALA A 428 -6.52 13.47 -31.41
N ALA A 429 -6.26 12.18 -31.25
CA ALA A 429 -6.79 11.13 -32.12
C ALA A 429 -8.32 11.04 -32.04
N MET A 430 -8.89 11.06 -30.84
CA MET A 430 -10.35 11.04 -30.61
C MET A 430 -11.06 12.29 -31.16
N LYS A 431 -10.40 13.46 -31.18
CA LYS A 431 -10.94 14.66 -31.85
C LYS A 431 -11.18 14.46 -33.34
N GLN A 432 -10.47 13.56 -34.00
CA GLN A 432 -10.70 13.21 -35.41
C GLN A 432 -11.85 12.20 -35.59
N GLN A 433 -12.43 11.70 -34.50
CA GLN A 433 -13.46 10.67 -34.49
C GLN A 433 -14.79 11.15 -33.87
N LEU A 434 -15.00 12.46 -33.76
CA LEU A 434 -16.25 13.03 -33.25
C LEU A 434 -17.46 12.51 -34.05
N GLY A 435 -18.54 12.16 -33.35
CA GLY A 435 -19.74 11.55 -33.89
C GLY A 435 -19.69 10.02 -34.01
N GLN A 436 -18.51 9.39 -33.97
CA GLN A 436 -18.39 7.94 -33.93
C GLN A 436 -18.88 7.37 -32.59
N SER A 437 -19.31 6.11 -32.60
CA SER A 437 -19.67 5.39 -31.37
C SER A 437 -18.47 5.28 -30.44
N ALA A 438 -18.59 5.81 -29.22
CA ALA A 438 -17.60 5.72 -28.18
C ALA A 438 -18.14 4.90 -27.01
N THR A 439 -17.37 3.93 -26.54
CA THR A 439 -17.65 3.21 -25.29
C THR A 439 -16.68 3.68 -24.23
N VAL A 440 -17.21 4.18 -23.12
CA VAL A 440 -16.45 4.60 -21.94
C VAL A 440 -16.98 3.89 -20.71
N GLY A 441 -16.10 3.40 -19.85
CA GLY A 441 -16.55 2.71 -18.66
C GLY A 441 -15.48 2.42 -17.64
N ILE A 442 -15.94 2.10 -16.44
CA ILE A 442 -15.20 1.44 -15.39
C ILE A 442 -15.87 0.08 -15.15
N ARG A 443 -15.11 -1.00 -15.20
CA ARG A 443 -15.56 -2.37 -14.93
C ARG A 443 -14.90 -2.88 -13.65
N ALA A 444 -15.59 -3.74 -12.92
CA ALA A 444 -14.99 -4.46 -11.81
C ALA A 444 -13.90 -5.40 -12.35
N SER A 445 -12.79 -5.49 -11.63
CA SER A 445 -11.64 -6.31 -11.96
C SER A 445 -11.09 -6.95 -10.68
N ASN A 446 -10.37 -8.06 -10.82
CA ASN A 446 -9.56 -8.63 -9.74
C ASN A 446 -8.12 -8.10 -9.81
N TYR A 447 -7.83 -7.22 -10.76
CA TYR A 447 -6.50 -6.68 -11.02
C TYR A 447 -6.56 -5.16 -11.05
N ALA A 448 -5.48 -4.53 -10.60
CA ALA A 448 -5.34 -3.09 -10.66
C ALA A 448 -3.87 -2.72 -10.92
N TYR A 449 -3.68 -1.55 -11.49
CA TYR A 449 -2.37 -0.95 -11.60
C TYR A 449 -2.12 -0.02 -10.42
N PHE A 450 -0.96 -0.14 -9.77
CA PHE A 450 -0.52 0.79 -8.73
C PHE A 450 0.84 1.41 -9.07
N ASP A 451 1.06 2.60 -8.51
CA ASP A 451 2.34 3.31 -8.51
C ASP A 451 2.91 3.34 -7.08
N GLY A 452 4.23 3.24 -6.97
CA GLY A 452 4.91 3.44 -5.70
C GLY A 452 6.20 2.64 -5.58
N THR A 453 7.06 3.09 -4.66
CA THR A 453 8.18 2.27 -4.17
C THR A 453 7.67 0.98 -3.49
N SER A 454 6.41 0.96 -3.04
CA SER A 454 5.70 -0.26 -2.63
C SER A 454 5.58 -1.32 -3.73
N MET A 455 5.54 -0.94 -5.01
CA MET A 455 5.43 -1.88 -6.13
C MET A 455 6.81 -2.31 -6.65
N ALA A 456 7.83 -1.47 -6.46
CA ALA A 456 9.22 -1.83 -6.72
C ALA A 456 9.76 -2.87 -5.73
N THR A 457 9.43 -2.71 -4.45
CA THR A 457 9.89 -3.59 -3.36
C THR A 457 9.58 -5.08 -3.56
N PRO A 458 8.36 -5.51 -3.96
CA PRO A 458 8.06 -6.93 -4.20
C PRO A 458 8.85 -7.50 -5.37
N HIS A 459 9.13 -6.72 -6.43
CA HIS A 459 10.01 -7.19 -7.51
C HIS A 459 11.40 -7.52 -6.98
N VAL A 460 12.03 -6.61 -6.24
CA VAL A 460 13.38 -6.84 -5.69
C VAL A 460 13.38 -7.99 -4.68
N SER A 461 12.36 -8.08 -3.83
CA SER A 461 12.24 -9.14 -2.82
C SER A 461 12.05 -10.51 -3.46
N ALA A 462 11.22 -10.61 -4.49
CA ALA A 462 11.00 -11.87 -5.20
C ALA A 462 12.21 -12.27 -6.04
N VAL A 463 12.92 -11.32 -6.67
CA VAL A 463 14.18 -11.58 -7.36
C VAL A 463 15.24 -12.10 -6.39
N ALA A 464 15.35 -11.49 -5.20
CA ALA A 464 16.25 -11.97 -4.16
C ALA A 464 15.95 -13.42 -3.77
N ALA A 465 14.68 -13.77 -3.55
CA ALA A 465 14.30 -15.14 -3.25
C ALA A 465 14.52 -16.10 -4.43
N LEU A 466 14.16 -15.70 -5.65
CA LEU A 466 14.33 -16.50 -6.87
C LEU A 466 15.81 -16.85 -7.08
N VAL A 467 16.69 -15.85 -7.09
CA VAL A 467 18.13 -16.04 -7.29
C VAL A 467 18.73 -16.87 -6.15
N TRP A 468 18.36 -16.59 -4.90
CA TRP A 468 18.86 -17.34 -3.74
C TRP A 468 18.43 -18.81 -3.74
N SER A 469 17.31 -19.14 -4.39
CA SER A 469 16.87 -20.53 -4.50
C SER A 469 17.84 -21.43 -5.28
N TYR A 470 18.61 -20.86 -6.21
CA TYR A 470 19.66 -21.56 -6.97
C TYR A 470 20.93 -21.80 -6.14
N PHE A 471 21.17 -20.96 -5.14
CA PHE A 471 22.42 -20.97 -4.36
C PHE A 471 22.11 -21.00 -2.86
N PRO A 472 21.54 -22.11 -2.36
CA PRO A 472 20.95 -22.14 -1.04
C PRO A 472 21.95 -21.96 0.11
N THR A 473 23.24 -22.14 -0.17
CA THR A 473 24.38 -21.97 0.75
C THR A 473 24.87 -20.52 0.86
N CYS A 474 24.45 -19.60 -0.02
CA CYS A 474 24.79 -18.19 0.15
C CYS A 474 24.12 -17.63 1.41
N THR A 475 24.79 -16.69 2.07
CA THR A 475 24.21 -15.91 3.18
C THR A 475 23.38 -14.73 2.67
N ALA A 476 22.55 -14.12 3.52
CA ALA A 476 21.83 -12.89 3.20
C ALA A 476 22.76 -11.77 2.74
N ALA A 477 23.91 -11.60 3.39
CA ALA A 477 24.89 -10.58 3.05
C ALA A 477 25.51 -10.83 1.67
N GLN A 478 25.86 -12.07 1.35
CA GLN A 478 26.34 -12.45 0.03
C GLN A 478 25.26 -12.26 -1.04
N MET A 479 24.00 -12.57 -0.74
CA MET A 479 22.90 -12.37 -1.70
C MET A 479 22.71 -10.87 -1.99
N ARG A 480 22.63 -10.02 -0.95
CA ARG A 480 22.58 -8.55 -1.10
C ARG A 480 23.73 -8.01 -1.94
N ALA A 481 24.96 -8.45 -1.67
CA ALA A 481 26.15 -8.06 -2.44
C ALA A 481 26.09 -8.52 -3.91
N SER A 482 25.56 -9.71 -4.16
CA SER A 482 25.44 -10.24 -5.53
C SER A 482 24.40 -9.44 -6.33
N LEU A 483 23.24 -9.16 -5.73
CA LEU A 483 22.17 -8.37 -6.34
C LEU A 483 22.67 -6.97 -6.71
N THR A 484 23.35 -6.27 -5.80
CA THR A 484 23.92 -4.93 -6.05
C THR A 484 24.99 -4.93 -7.13
N LYS A 485 25.92 -5.89 -7.14
CA LYS A 485 26.98 -5.97 -8.17
C LYS A 485 26.47 -6.42 -9.54
N SER A 486 25.28 -7.02 -9.61
CA SER A 486 24.63 -7.45 -10.86
C SER A 486 23.59 -6.47 -11.37
N ALA A 487 23.26 -5.43 -10.60
CA ALA A 487 22.22 -4.48 -10.97
C ALA A 487 22.59 -3.79 -12.29
N LEU A 488 21.58 -3.50 -13.10
CA LEU A 488 21.75 -2.68 -14.28
C LEU A 488 21.92 -1.23 -13.82
N ASP A 489 23.14 -0.72 -13.93
CA ASP A 489 23.47 0.67 -13.63
C ASP A 489 22.63 1.64 -14.47
N LEU A 490 22.04 2.63 -13.81
CA LEU A 490 21.12 3.61 -14.39
C LEU A 490 21.46 4.99 -13.81
N GLY A 491 21.18 6.04 -14.57
CA GLY A 491 21.46 7.39 -14.11
C GLY A 491 22.96 7.72 -14.22
N THR A 492 23.56 8.15 -13.11
CA THR A 492 24.98 8.49 -13.09
C THR A 492 25.80 7.22 -12.91
N ALA A 493 26.87 7.04 -13.68
CA ALA A 493 27.70 5.85 -13.61
C ALA A 493 28.13 5.52 -12.16
N GLY A 494 27.88 4.28 -11.74
CA GLY A 494 28.07 3.82 -10.37
C GLY A 494 26.87 4.11 -9.47
N ARG A 495 27.09 4.07 -8.16
CA ARG A 495 25.99 4.25 -7.21
C ARG A 495 25.53 5.70 -7.17
N ASP A 496 24.22 5.94 -7.33
CA ASP A 496 23.60 7.25 -7.16
C ASP A 496 22.41 7.26 -6.19
N THR A 497 21.89 8.45 -5.86
CA THR A 497 20.84 8.62 -4.85
C THR A 497 19.44 8.25 -5.33
N LYS A 498 19.23 8.09 -6.64
CA LYS A 498 17.91 7.82 -7.24
C LYS A 498 17.71 6.35 -7.55
N TYR A 499 18.73 5.70 -8.11
CA TYR A 499 18.69 4.31 -8.53
C TYR A 499 19.48 3.38 -7.60
N GLY A 500 20.27 3.93 -6.67
CA GLY A 500 21.19 3.13 -5.87
C GLY A 500 22.27 2.53 -6.77
N PHE A 501 22.48 1.23 -6.70
CA PHE A 501 23.35 0.49 -7.63
C PHE A 501 22.67 0.18 -8.98
N GLY A 502 21.37 0.50 -9.12
CA GLY A 502 20.62 0.31 -10.34
C GLY A 502 19.43 -0.64 -10.20
N LEU A 503 18.84 -0.95 -11.35
CA LEU A 503 17.69 -1.84 -11.47
C LEU A 503 18.11 -3.29 -11.23
N VAL A 504 17.40 -4.00 -10.34
CA VAL A 504 17.67 -5.42 -10.05
C VAL A 504 17.51 -6.30 -11.30
N GLN A 505 18.42 -7.26 -11.49
CA GLN A 505 18.45 -8.15 -12.66
C GLN A 505 18.63 -9.61 -12.24
N ALA A 506 17.56 -10.41 -12.29
CA ALA A 506 17.54 -11.78 -11.77
C ALA A 506 18.52 -12.70 -12.51
N LYS A 507 18.47 -12.73 -13.85
CA LYS A 507 19.36 -13.57 -14.66
C LYS A 507 20.82 -13.16 -14.51
N ALA A 508 21.11 -11.85 -14.55
CA ALA A 508 22.46 -11.34 -14.33
C ALA A 508 22.99 -11.73 -12.94
N ALA A 509 22.20 -11.58 -11.87
CA ALA A 509 22.59 -11.99 -10.52
C ALA A 509 22.88 -13.49 -10.43
N ARG A 510 22.02 -14.33 -11.03
CA ARG A 510 22.21 -15.78 -11.04
C ARG A 510 23.49 -16.19 -11.77
N ASP A 511 23.73 -15.63 -12.95
CA ASP A 511 24.92 -15.98 -13.76
C ASP A 511 26.21 -15.48 -13.11
N ARG A 512 26.14 -14.31 -12.49
CA ARG A 512 27.23 -13.71 -11.71
C ARG A 512 27.64 -14.63 -10.55
N ILE A 513 26.69 -15.07 -9.72
CA ILE A 513 26.98 -16.04 -8.64
C ILE A 513 27.47 -17.39 -9.20
N ALA A 514 26.90 -17.87 -10.31
CA ALA A 514 27.34 -19.13 -10.92
C ALA A 514 28.80 -19.09 -11.40
N SER A 515 29.28 -17.92 -11.84
CA SER A 515 30.62 -17.74 -12.38
C SER A 515 31.65 -17.31 -11.34
N LEU A 516 31.26 -16.48 -10.37
CA LEU A 516 32.17 -15.84 -9.41
C LEU A 516 31.95 -16.28 -7.96
N GLY A 517 30.90 -17.06 -7.69
CA GLY A 517 30.52 -17.52 -6.35
C GLY A 517 29.69 -16.51 -5.55
N CYS A 518 29.16 -16.96 -4.41
CA CYS A 518 28.29 -16.14 -3.55
C CYS A 518 28.95 -14.80 -3.16
N GLY A 519 28.23 -13.70 -3.36
CA GLY A 519 28.70 -12.35 -3.05
C GLY A 519 29.34 -11.63 -4.22
N ASN A 520 29.31 -12.21 -5.43
CA ASN A 520 30.21 -11.79 -6.51
C ASN A 520 29.70 -12.00 -7.90
#